data_AF-A0AAV7IHP2-F1
#
_entry.id   AF-A0AAV7IHP2-F1
#
_cell.length_a   1.000
_cell.length_b   1.000
_cell.length_c   1.000
_cell.angle_alpha   90.00
_cell.angle_beta   90.00
_cell.angle_gamma   90.00
#
_symmetry.space_group_name_H-M   'P 1'
#
loop_
_entity.id
_entity.type
_entity.pdbx_description
1 polymer ?
#
loop_
_entity_poly.entity_id
_entity_poly.type
_entity_poly.pdbx_seq_one_letter_code
_entity_poly.pdbx_strand_id
1 'polypeptide(L)'
;MWTTMLVWTVAVVLLPSPRTVHASGVFELRLKSFINEYGKDNTGKCCSGMTSKTSNECIGTCQTRFRICLKQYQAKIDTTTPCTYGDEVTPVLGGNVVNLSPDVSTPRGFTNPIRFFFNFSWPGTFSLIIEAYHDANNATHSSEKVLISRLTTQRWVDVGTDWLEDVHTSAHARMVYEYRVICSTNYYGKGCENICTAHDDIFGHYTCSSTGKKVCLSGWKGEYCNTR
;
A
#
# COMPACT_ATOMS: atom_id res chain seq x y z
N MET A 1 -56.96 -23.63 38.20
CA MET A 1 -56.10 -22.64 37.52
C MET A 1 -54.78 -23.31 37.22
N TRP A 2 -54.49 -23.65 35.96
CA TRP A 2 -53.26 -24.34 35.56
C TRP A 2 -52.31 -23.30 34.95
N THR A 3 -51.16 -23.05 35.58
CA THR A 3 -50.13 -22.16 35.03
C THR A 3 -49.20 -22.98 34.14
N THR A 4 -49.23 -22.70 32.84
CA THR A 4 -48.29 -23.26 31.87
C THR A 4 -46.92 -22.58 32.04
N MET A 5 -45.90 -23.33 32.46
CA MET A 5 -44.51 -22.85 32.43
C MET A 5 -43.98 -22.89 30.99
N LEU A 6 -43.73 -21.72 30.41
CA LEU A 6 -42.97 -21.58 29.17
C LEU A 6 -41.48 -21.76 29.46
N VAL A 7 -40.90 -22.87 28.99
CA VAL A 7 -39.46 -23.07 28.97
C VAL A 7 -38.90 -22.39 27.71
N TRP A 8 -38.16 -21.30 27.91
CA TRP A 8 -37.42 -20.65 26.82
C TRP A 8 -36.09 -21.36 26.61
N THR A 9 -35.96 -22.12 25.52
CA THR A 9 -34.68 -22.65 25.05
C THR A 9 -33.89 -21.52 24.39
N VAL A 10 -32.85 -21.03 25.07
CA VAL A 10 -31.89 -20.08 24.48
C VAL A 10 -30.99 -20.85 23.53
N ALA A 11 -31.20 -20.69 22.22
CA ALA A 11 -30.30 -21.20 21.21
C ALA A 11 -29.03 -20.32 21.17
N VAL A 12 -27.90 -20.85 21.66
CA VAL A 12 -26.60 -20.20 21.55
C VAL A 12 -26.09 -20.38 20.11
N VAL A 13 -26.23 -19.34 19.30
CA VAL A 13 -25.62 -19.29 17.96
C VAL A 13 -24.13 -19.02 18.13
N LEU A 14 -23.30 -20.06 18.00
CA LEU A 14 -21.85 -19.93 17.95
C LEU A 14 -21.47 -19.23 16.63
N LEU A 15 -21.22 -17.93 16.70
CA LEU A 15 -20.67 -17.17 15.57
C LEU A 15 -19.24 -17.67 15.30
N PRO A 16 -18.91 -18.07 14.07
CA PRO A 16 -17.56 -18.50 13.73
C PRO A 16 -16.59 -17.33 13.94
N SER A 17 -15.51 -17.60 14.69
CA SER A 17 -14.45 -16.63 14.91
C SER A 17 -13.83 -16.20 13.58
N PRO A 18 -13.54 -14.91 13.36
CA PRO A 18 -12.92 -14.46 12.14
C PRO A 18 -11.57 -15.18 11.96
N ARG A 19 -11.39 -15.86 10.82
CA ARG A 19 -10.08 -16.44 10.47
C ARG A 19 -9.11 -15.29 10.21
N THR A 20 -8.11 -15.15 11.06
CA THR A 20 -6.99 -14.23 10.84
C THR A 20 -6.14 -14.76 9.67
N VAL A 21 -6.28 -14.15 8.50
CA VAL A 21 -5.38 -14.41 7.37
C VAL A 21 -4.11 -13.61 7.63
N HIS A 22 -3.00 -14.30 7.89
CA HIS A 22 -1.69 -13.65 7.99
C HIS A 22 -1.18 -13.30 6.59
N ALA A 23 -0.77 -12.05 6.42
CA ALA A 23 -0.08 -11.61 5.20
C ALA A 23 1.30 -12.27 5.12
N SER A 24 1.69 -12.77 3.95
CA SER A 24 3.02 -13.33 3.68
C SER A 24 4.08 -12.25 3.56
N GLY A 25 3.71 -11.09 3.00
CA GLY A 25 4.57 -9.93 2.94
C GLY A 25 3.80 -8.63 2.73
N VAL A 26 4.54 -7.55 2.57
CA VAL A 26 4.01 -6.21 2.35
C VAL A 26 4.82 -5.48 1.29
N PHE A 27 4.12 -4.89 0.33
CA PHE A 27 4.66 -3.86 -0.54
C PHE A 27 4.49 -2.51 0.16
N GLU A 28 5.58 -1.82 0.43
CA GLU A 28 5.58 -0.49 1.04
C GLU A 28 5.89 0.56 -0.03
N LEU A 29 5.08 1.61 -0.08
CA LEU A 29 5.29 2.78 -0.93
C LEU A 29 5.37 4.03 -0.07
N ARG A 30 6.46 4.79 -0.20
CA ARG A 30 6.63 6.07 0.47
C ARG A 30 6.58 7.19 -0.56
N LEU A 31 5.63 8.10 -0.38
CA LEU A 31 5.64 9.38 -1.10
C LEU A 31 6.65 10.30 -0.40
N LYS A 32 7.60 10.89 -1.13
CA LYS A 32 8.61 11.80 -0.55
C LYS A 32 8.30 13.26 -0.84
N SER A 33 8.02 13.58 -2.11
CA SER A 33 7.66 14.95 -2.49
C SER A 33 6.80 14.98 -3.74
N PHE A 34 5.96 16.00 -3.83
CA PHE A 34 5.21 16.35 -5.02
C PHE A 34 5.25 17.87 -5.22
N ILE A 35 5.55 18.29 -6.44
CA ILE A 35 5.73 19.70 -6.80
C ILE A 35 4.90 19.98 -8.06
N ASN A 36 3.96 20.91 -7.96
CA ASN A 36 3.17 21.49 -9.04
C ASN A 36 3.15 23.02 -8.84
N GLU A 37 4.29 23.67 -9.04
CA GLU A 37 4.51 25.08 -8.66
C GLU A 37 3.44 26.01 -9.22
N TYR A 38 2.98 25.74 -10.45
CA TYR A 38 2.00 26.55 -11.16
C TYR A 38 0.53 26.21 -10.87
N GLY A 39 0.26 25.21 -10.03
CA GLY A 39 -1.12 24.84 -9.65
C GLY A 39 -1.99 24.39 -10.83
N LYS A 40 -1.38 23.70 -11.81
CA LYS A 40 -2.04 23.26 -13.04
C LYS A 40 -2.49 21.80 -12.98
N ASP A 41 -3.57 21.48 -13.68
CA ASP A 41 -4.02 20.12 -13.91
C ASP A 41 -3.26 19.46 -15.07
N ASN A 42 -3.58 18.19 -15.40
CA ASN A 42 -2.89 17.47 -16.48
C ASN A 42 -3.09 18.10 -17.88
N THR A 43 -4.13 18.92 -18.06
CA THR A 43 -4.45 19.60 -19.31
C THR A 43 -3.86 21.01 -19.39
N GLY A 44 -3.20 21.47 -18.33
CA GLY A 44 -2.59 22.79 -18.22
C GLY A 44 -3.52 23.89 -17.71
N LYS A 45 -4.77 23.56 -17.33
CA LYS A 45 -5.71 24.50 -16.69
C LYS A 45 -5.42 24.59 -15.19
N CYS A 46 -5.90 25.63 -14.54
CA CYS A 46 -5.72 25.77 -13.10
C CYS A 46 -6.60 24.79 -12.32
N CYS A 47 -6.08 24.19 -11.25
CA CYS A 47 -6.84 23.29 -10.37
C CYS A 47 -8.14 23.94 -9.87
N SER A 48 -8.09 25.22 -9.51
CA SER A 48 -9.24 26.02 -9.05
C SER A 48 -10.22 26.41 -10.16
N GLY A 49 -9.87 26.18 -11.43
CA GLY A 49 -10.58 26.71 -12.60
C GLY A 49 -10.37 28.20 -12.85
N MET A 50 -9.63 28.92 -12.01
CA MET A 50 -9.46 30.38 -12.09
C MET A 50 -8.05 30.77 -12.53
N THR A 51 -7.97 31.57 -13.60
CA THR A 51 -6.74 32.16 -14.13
C THR A 51 -6.76 33.68 -13.96
N SER A 52 -5.64 34.25 -13.55
CA SER A 52 -5.43 35.70 -13.53
C SER A 52 -5.49 36.27 -14.95
N LYS A 53 -6.38 37.25 -15.17
CA LYS A 53 -6.53 37.92 -16.48
C LYS A 53 -5.32 38.77 -16.86
N THR A 54 -4.46 39.12 -15.91
CA THR A 54 -3.30 40.01 -16.12
C THR A 54 -2.00 39.25 -16.25
N SER A 55 -1.77 38.20 -15.45
CA SER A 55 -0.51 37.42 -15.43
C SER A 55 -0.62 36.04 -16.06
N ASN A 56 -1.82 35.58 -16.42
CA ASN A 56 -2.08 34.20 -16.89
C ASN A 56 -1.63 33.11 -15.89
N GLU A 57 -1.48 33.46 -14.62
CA GLU A 57 -1.14 32.56 -13.53
C GLU A 57 -2.40 31.99 -12.87
N CYS A 58 -2.25 30.84 -12.22
CA CYS A 58 -3.35 30.21 -11.50
C CYS A 58 -3.66 30.93 -10.20
N ILE A 59 -4.95 31.20 -9.98
CA ILE A 59 -5.45 31.78 -8.73
C ILE A 59 -5.80 30.64 -7.78
N GLY A 60 -5.21 30.65 -6.58
CA GLY A 60 -5.40 29.61 -5.58
C GLY A 60 -4.45 28.42 -5.76
N THR A 61 -4.60 27.43 -4.88
CA THR A 61 -3.72 26.25 -4.82
C THR A 61 -4.51 24.97 -5.01
N CYS A 62 -3.88 23.96 -5.62
CA CYS A 62 -4.44 22.62 -5.64
C CYS A 62 -4.52 22.06 -4.22
N GLN A 63 -5.65 21.48 -3.85
CA GLN A 63 -5.79 20.59 -2.69
C GLN A 63 -5.43 19.15 -3.10
N THR A 64 -4.16 18.79 -2.95
CA THR A 64 -3.58 17.58 -3.55
C THR A 64 -3.78 16.36 -2.65
N ARG A 65 -4.43 15.33 -3.19
CA ARG A 65 -4.46 13.97 -2.63
C ARG A 65 -3.98 12.96 -3.66
N PHE A 66 -3.68 11.75 -3.22
CA PHE A 66 -3.17 10.69 -4.08
C PHE A 66 -4.07 9.47 -4.07
N ARG A 67 -4.18 8.80 -5.22
CA ARG A 67 -4.66 7.42 -5.34
C ARG A 67 -3.49 6.55 -5.81
N ILE A 68 -3.25 5.46 -5.11
CA ILE A 68 -2.19 4.50 -5.40
C ILE A 68 -2.87 3.17 -5.71
N CYS A 69 -2.62 2.65 -6.90
CA CYS A 69 -3.19 1.41 -7.38
C CYS A 69 -2.06 0.46 -7.77
N LEU A 70 -1.99 -0.68 -7.09
CA LEU A 70 -0.98 -1.71 -7.29
C LEU A 70 -1.62 -2.95 -7.95
N LYS A 71 -1.00 -3.42 -9.02
CA LYS A 71 -1.53 -4.51 -9.86
C LYS A 71 -0.44 -5.49 -10.27
N GLN A 72 -0.88 -6.64 -10.75
CA GLN A 72 0.00 -7.55 -11.49
C GLN A 72 0.61 -6.85 -12.71
N TYR A 73 1.75 -7.38 -13.18
CA TYR A 73 2.39 -6.87 -14.38
C TYR A 73 1.44 -6.93 -15.60
N GLN A 74 1.36 -5.82 -16.33
CA GLN A 74 0.65 -5.71 -17.60
C GLN A 74 1.55 -5.03 -18.62
N ALA A 75 1.71 -5.62 -19.81
CA ALA A 75 2.52 -5.02 -20.88
C ALA A 75 1.95 -3.67 -21.34
N LYS A 76 0.62 -3.54 -21.34
CA LYS A 76 -0.10 -2.28 -21.48
C LYS A 76 -0.98 -2.11 -20.25
N ILE A 77 -0.63 -1.15 -19.40
CA ILE A 77 -1.32 -0.93 -18.14
C ILE A 77 -2.73 -0.38 -18.42
N ASP A 78 -3.73 -1.08 -17.89
CA ASP A 78 -5.12 -0.65 -17.95
C ASP A 78 -5.52 0.03 -16.63
N THR A 79 -5.87 1.31 -16.74
CA THR A 79 -6.29 2.16 -15.62
C THR A 79 -7.75 1.98 -15.23
N THR A 80 -8.54 1.22 -16.00
CA THR A 80 -9.99 1.05 -15.78
C THR A 80 -10.32 -0.19 -14.97
N THR A 81 -9.50 -1.25 -15.05
CA THR A 81 -9.70 -2.47 -14.27
C THR A 81 -9.25 -2.32 -12.81
N PRO A 82 -9.87 -3.07 -11.87
CA PRO A 82 -9.55 -3.00 -10.45
C PRO A 82 -8.09 -3.27 -10.11
N CYS A 83 -7.64 -2.76 -8.95
CA CYS A 83 -6.27 -2.94 -8.47
C CYS A 83 -6.13 -4.28 -7.74
N THR A 84 -5.46 -5.26 -8.36
CA THR A 84 -5.45 -6.65 -7.86
C THR A 84 -4.60 -6.85 -6.61
N TYR A 85 -3.58 -6.02 -6.39
CA TYR A 85 -2.73 -6.09 -5.19
C TYR A 85 -3.11 -5.05 -4.14
N GLY A 86 -3.87 -4.02 -4.54
CA GLY A 86 -4.55 -3.11 -3.63
C GLY A 86 -4.75 -1.71 -4.23
N ASP A 87 -5.69 -0.97 -3.65
CA ASP A 87 -6.08 0.40 -4.02
C ASP A 87 -6.16 1.23 -2.74
N GLU A 88 -5.39 2.30 -2.66
CA GLU A 88 -5.36 3.19 -1.50
C GLU A 88 -5.53 4.64 -1.93
N VAL A 89 -6.35 5.38 -1.18
CA VAL A 89 -6.62 6.81 -1.43
C VAL A 89 -6.25 7.59 -0.19
N THR A 90 -5.36 8.55 -0.33
CA THR A 90 -4.91 9.40 0.77
C THR A 90 -5.95 10.49 1.08
N PRO A 91 -5.95 11.07 2.29
CA PRO A 91 -6.53 12.39 2.49
C PRO A 91 -5.78 13.45 1.66
N VAL A 92 -6.27 14.68 1.67
CA VAL A 92 -5.52 15.83 1.11
C VAL A 92 -4.23 16.00 1.92
N LEU A 93 -3.08 15.87 1.25
CA LEU A 93 -1.76 15.91 1.88
C LEU A 93 -1.10 17.28 1.80
N GLY A 94 -1.58 18.18 0.94
CA GLY A 94 -1.07 19.54 0.88
C GLY A 94 -1.52 20.31 -0.36
N GLY A 95 -0.81 21.40 -0.62
CA GLY A 95 -1.10 22.36 -1.68
C GLY A 95 -0.53 21.95 -3.06
N ASN A 96 -0.05 22.97 -3.78
CA ASN A 96 0.80 22.82 -4.96
C ASN A 96 2.10 22.06 -4.68
N VAL A 97 2.62 22.19 -3.46
CA VAL A 97 3.83 21.51 -2.99
C VAL A 97 3.48 20.66 -1.78
N VAL A 98 3.89 19.40 -1.80
CA VAL A 98 3.73 18.42 -0.73
C VAL A 98 5.10 17.87 -0.41
N ASN A 99 5.56 18.03 0.84
CA ASN A 99 6.80 17.43 1.33
C ASN A 99 6.46 16.44 2.45
N LEU A 100 6.89 15.19 2.24
CA LEU A 100 6.64 14.05 3.12
C LEU A 100 7.96 13.33 3.45
N SER A 101 9.06 14.10 3.46
CA SER A 101 10.35 13.60 3.93
C SER A 101 10.22 13.05 5.36
N PRO A 102 11.01 12.04 5.76
CA PRO A 102 10.85 11.34 7.05
C PRO A 102 10.82 12.25 8.28
N ASP A 103 11.47 13.42 8.21
CA ASP A 103 11.56 14.39 9.30
C ASP A 103 10.34 15.32 9.41
N VAL A 104 9.40 15.25 8.47
CA VAL A 104 8.20 16.08 8.43
C VAL A 104 7.01 15.31 8.98
N SER A 105 6.30 15.88 9.97
CA SER A 105 5.08 15.28 10.52
C SER A 105 4.04 15.09 9.41
N THR A 106 3.56 13.86 9.22
CA THR A 106 2.50 13.59 8.25
C THR A 106 1.17 14.22 8.69
N PRO A 107 0.29 14.62 7.75
CA PRO A 107 -1.05 15.08 8.07
C PRO A 107 -1.83 14.04 8.89
N ARG A 108 -2.73 14.51 9.77
CA ARG A 108 -3.57 13.63 10.60
C ARG A 108 -4.37 12.66 9.70
N GLY A 109 -4.37 11.38 10.06
CA GLY A 109 -5.07 10.35 9.30
C GLY A 109 -4.31 9.83 8.08
N PHE A 110 -3.04 10.20 7.89
CA PHE A 110 -2.17 9.63 6.86
C PHE A 110 -0.94 8.96 7.48
N THR A 111 -0.71 7.71 7.08
CA THR A 111 0.48 6.93 7.41
C THR A 111 1.37 6.82 6.18
N ASN A 112 2.66 7.17 6.33
CA ASN A 112 3.67 7.06 5.29
C ASN A 112 4.85 6.23 5.86
N PRO A 113 5.19 5.05 5.33
CA PRO A 113 4.76 4.50 4.04
C PRO A 113 3.33 3.92 4.01
N ILE A 114 2.74 3.94 2.83
CA ILE A 114 1.50 3.24 2.46
C ILE A 114 1.83 1.75 2.31
N ARG A 115 0.97 0.88 2.83
CA ARG A 115 1.24 -0.56 2.95
C ARG A 115 0.18 -1.40 2.25
N PHE A 116 0.61 -2.20 1.28
CA PHE A 116 -0.23 -3.21 0.63
C PHE A 116 0.20 -4.60 1.08
N PHE A 117 -0.58 -5.17 2.00
CA PHE A 117 -0.35 -6.53 2.48
C PHE A 117 -0.82 -7.54 1.44
N PHE A 118 -0.01 -8.57 1.20
CA PHE A 118 -0.36 -9.66 0.30
C PHE A 118 -0.21 -11.02 0.99
N ASN A 119 -0.92 -12.03 0.47
CA ASN A 119 -0.91 -13.41 0.96
C ASN A 119 -0.55 -14.43 -0.13
N PHE A 120 0.04 -13.97 -1.22
CA PHE A 120 0.53 -14.78 -2.34
C PHE A 120 2.07 -14.74 -2.38
N SER A 121 2.69 -15.57 -3.21
CA SER A 121 4.12 -15.49 -3.49
C SER A 121 4.42 -14.26 -4.33
N TRP A 122 5.25 -13.34 -3.84
CA TRP A 122 5.60 -12.13 -4.54
C TRP A 122 6.25 -12.45 -5.90
N PRO A 123 5.68 -11.98 -7.03
CA PRO A 123 6.12 -12.38 -8.37
C PRO A 123 7.38 -11.65 -8.86
N GLY A 124 7.91 -10.67 -8.10
CA GLY A 124 9.02 -9.82 -8.53
C GLY A 124 8.58 -8.65 -9.41
N THR A 125 7.62 -8.82 -10.31
CA THR A 125 7.15 -7.78 -11.25
C THR A 125 5.76 -7.25 -10.92
N PHE A 126 5.52 -5.96 -11.18
CA PHE A 126 4.24 -5.31 -10.89
C PHE A 126 3.94 -4.14 -11.83
N SER A 127 2.68 -3.70 -11.82
CA SER A 127 2.25 -2.43 -12.41
C SER A 127 1.82 -1.49 -11.28
N LEU A 128 2.28 -0.24 -11.35
CA LEU A 128 2.00 0.81 -10.38
C LEU A 128 1.37 2.01 -11.07
N ILE A 129 0.25 2.46 -10.51
CA ILE A 129 -0.43 3.67 -10.92
C ILE A 129 -0.48 4.60 -9.71
N ILE A 130 0.00 5.82 -9.87
CA ILE A 130 -0.13 6.88 -8.86
C ILE A 130 -0.77 8.09 -9.52
N GLU A 131 -1.91 8.52 -8.97
CA GLU A 131 -2.68 9.64 -9.49
C GLU A 131 -2.75 10.74 -8.43
N ALA A 132 -2.32 11.94 -8.79
CA ALA A 132 -2.52 13.13 -7.98
C ALA A 132 -3.81 13.83 -8.44
N TYR A 133 -4.72 14.09 -7.52
CA TYR A 133 -5.98 14.79 -7.78
C TYR A 133 -6.09 16.06 -6.94
N HIS A 134 -6.73 17.07 -7.52
CA HIS A 134 -7.29 18.18 -6.75
C HIS A 134 -8.66 17.76 -6.19
N ASP A 135 -8.83 17.89 -4.88
CA ASP A 135 -10.07 17.57 -4.17
C ASP A 135 -10.52 18.78 -3.34
N ALA A 136 -11.30 19.67 -3.94
CA ALA A 136 -11.91 20.78 -3.22
C ALA A 136 -13.13 20.28 -2.46
N ASN A 137 -13.07 20.22 -1.13
CA ASN A 137 -14.16 19.80 -0.25
C ASN A 137 -15.46 20.66 -0.30
N ASN A 138 -15.62 21.56 -1.29
CA ASN A 138 -16.83 22.36 -1.45
C ASN A 138 -17.89 21.58 -2.23
N ALA A 139 -18.70 20.85 -1.47
CA ALA A 139 -19.85 20.07 -1.89
C ALA A 139 -21.03 20.92 -2.41
N THR A 140 -20.81 21.84 -3.36
CA THR A 140 -21.92 22.60 -3.94
C THR A 140 -22.05 22.52 -5.46
N HIS A 141 -21.01 22.39 -6.28
CA HIS A 141 -21.22 22.12 -7.71
C HIS A 141 -20.02 21.36 -8.30
N SER A 142 -20.26 20.10 -8.68
CA SER A 142 -19.34 19.14 -9.30
C SER A 142 -18.40 18.40 -8.35
N SER A 143 -18.77 17.15 -8.03
CA SER A 143 -17.93 16.10 -7.46
C SER A 143 -16.87 15.58 -8.45
N GLU A 144 -16.33 16.45 -9.29
CA GLU A 144 -15.39 16.10 -10.34
C GLU A 144 -13.96 16.26 -9.83
N LYS A 145 -13.33 15.12 -9.56
CA LYS A 145 -11.92 15.07 -9.15
C LYS A 145 -11.07 15.54 -10.33
N VAL A 146 -10.39 16.67 -10.20
CA VAL A 146 -9.53 17.20 -11.26
C VAL A 146 -8.18 16.50 -11.21
N LEU A 147 -7.85 15.74 -12.26
CA LEU A 147 -6.58 15.00 -12.35
C LEU A 147 -5.41 15.95 -12.59
N ILE A 148 -4.47 15.99 -11.66
CA ILE A 148 -3.25 16.81 -11.74
C ILE A 148 -2.15 16.08 -12.51
N SER A 149 -1.84 14.85 -12.11
CA SER A 149 -0.78 14.05 -12.73
C SER A 149 -1.09 12.57 -12.59
N ARG A 150 -0.69 11.78 -13.57
CA ARG A 150 -0.82 10.32 -13.56
C ARG A 150 0.50 9.66 -13.96
N LEU A 151 1.03 8.87 -13.04
CA LEU A 151 2.06 7.88 -13.30
C LEU A 151 1.38 6.55 -13.62
N THR A 152 1.82 5.89 -14.69
CA THR A 152 1.55 4.48 -14.98
C THR A 152 2.87 3.83 -15.36
N THR A 153 3.36 2.89 -14.56
CA THR A 153 4.66 2.27 -14.80
C THR A 153 4.69 0.81 -14.41
N GLN A 154 5.44 0.01 -15.15
CA GLN A 154 5.76 -1.37 -14.84
C GLN A 154 7.20 -1.46 -14.33
N ARG A 155 7.40 -2.25 -13.28
CA ARG A 155 8.68 -2.36 -12.56
C ARG A 155 8.88 -3.79 -12.05
N TRP A 156 10.10 -4.04 -11.61
CA TRP A 156 10.45 -5.20 -10.81
C TRP A 156 11.12 -4.75 -9.51
N VAL A 157 10.98 -5.56 -8.46
CA VAL A 157 11.66 -5.38 -7.18
C VAL A 157 11.79 -6.73 -6.49
N ASP A 158 13.00 -7.02 -6.02
CA ASP A 158 13.25 -8.18 -5.16
C ASP A 158 12.80 -7.89 -3.73
N VAL A 159 12.50 -8.94 -2.97
CA VAL A 159 12.26 -8.83 -1.53
C VAL A 159 13.55 -8.37 -0.84
N GLY A 160 13.46 -7.28 -0.08
CA GLY A 160 14.59 -6.69 0.61
C GLY A 160 14.21 -5.47 1.45
N THR A 161 15.09 -5.11 2.39
CA THR A 161 14.89 -3.95 3.27
C THR A 161 15.21 -2.61 2.60
N ASP A 162 15.96 -2.65 1.50
CA ASP A 162 16.44 -1.46 0.81
C ASP A 162 15.32 -0.79 0.00
N TRP A 163 15.28 0.54 0.05
CA TRP A 163 14.31 1.35 -0.69
C TRP A 163 14.80 1.62 -2.11
N LEU A 164 13.94 1.42 -3.10
CA LEU A 164 14.18 1.83 -4.48
C LEU A 164 13.44 3.14 -4.74
N GLU A 165 14.18 4.22 -4.95
CA GLU A 165 13.65 5.54 -5.30
C GLU A 165 13.46 5.67 -6.82
N ASP A 166 12.37 6.32 -7.23
CA ASP A 166 12.10 6.68 -8.62
C ASP A 166 11.42 8.07 -8.68
N VAL A 167 11.46 8.67 -9.86
CA VAL A 167 10.95 10.02 -10.12
C VAL A 167 10.00 10.00 -11.30
N HIS A 168 8.83 10.59 -11.10
CA HIS A 168 7.88 10.84 -12.18
C HIS A 168 7.80 12.34 -12.46
N THR A 169 8.05 12.73 -13.71
CA THR A 169 7.87 14.10 -14.20
C THR A 169 6.79 14.09 -15.28
N SER A 170 5.77 14.91 -15.10
CA SER A 170 4.76 15.24 -16.11
C SER A 170 4.97 16.66 -16.65
N ALA A 171 4.07 17.14 -17.51
CA ALA A 171 4.17 18.48 -18.08
C ALA A 171 4.12 19.61 -17.03
N HIS A 172 3.46 19.36 -15.89
CA HIS A 172 3.18 20.39 -14.88
C HIS A 172 3.56 20.00 -13.45
N ALA A 173 3.96 18.75 -13.23
CA ALA A 173 4.28 18.27 -11.90
C ALA A 173 5.50 17.34 -11.87
N ARG A 174 6.14 17.27 -10.71
CA ARG A 174 7.22 16.33 -10.41
C ARG A 174 6.93 15.63 -9.09
N MET A 175 7.08 14.31 -9.07
CA MET A 175 6.85 13.46 -7.92
C MET A 175 8.07 12.58 -7.66
N VAL A 176 8.49 12.51 -6.39
CA VAL A 176 9.54 11.59 -5.91
C VAL A 176 8.90 10.61 -4.96
N TYR A 177 9.11 9.33 -5.20
CA TYR A 177 8.58 8.23 -4.39
C TYR A 177 9.61 7.11 -4.31
N GLU A 178 9.49 6.28 -3.29
CA GLU A 178 10.30 5.08 -3.14
C GLU A 178 9.43 3.91 -2.72
N TYR A 179 9.87 2.69 -3.05
CA TYR A 179 9.13 1.48 -2.74
C TYR A 179 10.07 0.33 -2.38
N ARG A 180 9.54 -0.65 -1.65
CA ARG A 180 10.21 -1.91 -1.34
C ARG A 180 9.20 -3.02 -1.06
N VAL A 181 9.68 -4.26 -1.04
CA VAL A 181 8.88 -5.41 -0.62
C VAL A 181 9.61 -6.13 0.51
N ILE A 182 8.94 -6.34 1.63
CA ILE A 182 9.49 -7.07 2.78
C ILE A 182 8.56 -8.23 3.15
N CYS A 183 9.13 -9.32 3.64
CA CYS A 183 8.34 -10.40 4.19
C CYS A 183 7.81 -10.05 5.57
N SER A 184 6.63 -10.58 5.88
CA SER A 184 6.11 -10.57 7.24
C SER A 184 6.98 -11.42 8.15
N THR A 185 6.85 -11.23 9.46
CA THR A 185 7.51 -12.06 10.46
C THR A 185 7.29 -13.55 10.18
N ASN A 186 8.36 -14.34 10.26
CA ASN A 186 8.41 -15.79 9.98
C ASN A 186 8.23 -16.20 8.51
N TYR A 187 8.10 -15.25 7.57
CA TYR A 187 8.13 -15.51 6.14
C TYR A 187 9.48 -15.16 5.53
N TYR A 188 9.94 -15.98 4.60
CA TYR A 188 11.24 -15.91 3.95
C TYR A 188 11.13 -16.34 2.48
N GLY A 189 12.25 -16.25 1.76
CA GLY A 189 12.32 -16.57 0.35
C GLY A 189 12.20 -15.34 -0.52
N LYS A 190 12.36 -15.53 -1.83
CA LYS A 190 12.36 -14.42 -2.80
C LYS A 190 10.96 -13.87 -3.05
N GLY A 191 9.94 -14.64 -2.71
CA GLY A 191 8.53 -14.33 -2.83
C GLY A 191 7.78 -14.27 -1.50
N CYS A 192 8.48 -14.33 -0.35
CA CYS A 192 7.87 -14.52 0.97
C CYS A 192 6.98 -15.78 1.05
N GLU A 193 7.42 -16.87 0.43
CA GLU A 193 6.69 -18.12 0.27
C GLU A 193 7.06 -19.18 1.31
N ASN A 194 8.20 -19.05 1.99
CA ASN A 194 8.68 -20.02 2.95
C ASN A 194 8.35 -19.58 4.38
N ILE A 195 7.62 -20.41 5.12
CA ILE A 195 7.27 -20.15 6.53
C ILE A 195 8.24 -20.90 7.44
N CYS A 196 8.85 -20.19 8.39
CA CYS A 196 9.67 -20.78 9.42
C CYS A 196 9.61 -19.98 10.73
N THR A 197 9.21 -20.63 11.80
CA THR A 197 9.35 -20.13 13.17
C THR A 197 10.36 -21.03 13.86
N ALA A 198 11.31 -20.47 14.62
CA ALA A 198 12.25 -21.30 15.37
C ALA A 198 11.50 -22.10 16.47
N HIS A 199 11.88 -23.36 16.65
CA HIS A 199 11.30 -24.25 17.66
C HIS A 199 12.41 -24.95 18.44
N ASP A 200 12.18 -25.15 19.72
CA ASP A 200 13.04 -25.95 20.61
C ASP A 200 12.15 -26.68 21.62
N ASP A 201 11.33 -27.59 21.10
CA ASP A 201 10.30 -28.31 21.84
C ASP A 201 10.11 -29.73 21.28
N ILE A 202 9.10 -30.46 21.78
CA ILE A 202 8.82 -31.85 21.37
C ILE A 202 8.55 -32.02 19.86
N PHE A 203 8.22 -30.95 19.13
CA PHE A 203 7.93 -30.98 17.69
C PHE A 203 9.16 -30.69 16.84
N GLY A 204 10.24 -30.16 17.41
CA GLY A 204 11.51 -29.96 16.70
C GLY A 204 12.45 -28.99 17.39
N HIS A 205 13.72 -29.13 17.05
CA HIS A 205 14.84 -28.38 17.61
C HIS A 205 15.64 -27.70 16.49
N TYR A 206 15.21 -26.52 16.06
CA TYR A 206 15.78 -25.82 14.91
C TYR A 206 15.64 -24.30 14.95
N THR A 207 16.55 -23.64 14.25
CA THR A 207 16.46 -22.22 13.88
C THR A 207 16.09 -22.06 12.40
N CYS A 208 15.80 -20.83 11.97
CA CYS A 208 15.47 -20.52 10.59
C CYS A 208 16.66 -19.86 9.89
N SER A 209 17.06 -20.40 8.74
CA SER A 209 18.01 -19.75 7.84
C SER A 209 17.39 -18.52 7.17
N SER A 210 18.22 -17.71 6.50
CA SER A 210 17.79 -16.53 5.74
C SER A 210 16.80 -16.83 4.60
N THR A 211 16.75 -18.08 4.12
CA THR A 211 15.78 -18.51 3.09
C THR A 211 14.55 -19.19 3.67
N GLY A 212 14.44 -19.31 5.00
CA GLY A 212 13.33 -20.00 5.68
C GLY A 212 13.49 -21.51 5.76
N LYS A 213 14.67 -22.07 5.46
CA LYS A 213 14.95 -23.50 5.74
C LYS A 213 15.23 -23.71 7.21
N LYS A 214 14.74 -24.82 7.78
CA LYS A 214 15.05 -25.27 9.13
C LYS A 214 16.53 -25.66 9.23
N VAL A 215 17.20 -25.19 10.27
CA VAL A 215 18.59 -25.53 10.60
C VAL A 215 18.59 -26.20 11.97
N CYS A 216 18.87 -27.50 12.00
CA CYS A 216 18.79 -28.27 13.23
C CYS A 216 19.82 -27.79 14.27
N LEU A 217 19.40 -27.76 15.53
CA LEU A 217 20.30 -27.53 16.66
C LEU A 217 21.29 -28.70 16.80
N SER A 218 22.41 -28.46 17.46
CA SER A 218 23.45 -29.48 17.63
C SER A 218 22.91 -30.76 18.26
N GLY A 219 23.20 -31.90 17.62
CA GLY A 219 22.72 -33.22 18.06
C GLY A 219 21.33 -33.59 17.56
N TRP A 220 20.69 -32.76 16.74
CA TRP A 220 19.39 -33.05 16.11
C TRP A 220 19.52 -33.18 14.58
N LYS A 221 18.68 -34.02 13.98
CA LYS A 221 18.65 -34.32 12.54
C LYS A 221 17.23 -34.66 12.06
N GLY A 222 17.11 -34.85 10.75
CA GLY A 222 15.85 -35.12 10.06
C GLY A 222 15.19 -33.84 9.55
N GLU A 223 14.18 -33.98 8.69
CA GLU A 223 13.50 -32.86 8.03
C GLU A 223 12.87 -31.86 9.01
N TYR A 224 12.43 -32.36 10.17
CA TYR A 224 11.81 -31.57 11.24
C TYR A 224 12.71 -31.39 12.47
N CYS A 225 13.98 -31.81 12.39
CA CYS A 225 14.95 -31.71 13.50
C CYS A 225 14.44 -32.28 14.82
N ASN A 226 13.77 -33.44 14.77
CA ASN A 226 13.12 -34.10 15.90
C ASN A 226 13.75 -35.46 16.26
N THR A 227 14.84 -35.84 15.59
CA THR A 227 15.58 -37.09 15.85
C THR A 227 16.99 -36.75 16.32
N ARG A 228 17.54 -37.48 17.31
CA ARG A 228 18.96 -37.39 17.69
C ARG A 228 19.82 -38.39 16.93
#